data_AF-A0A2H6JDD0-F1
#
_entry.id   AF-A0A2H6JDD0-F1
#
_cell.length_a   1.000
_cell.length_b   1.000
_cell.length_c   1.000
_cell.angle_alpha   90.00
_cell.angle_beta   90.00
_cell.angle_gamma   90.00
#
_symmetry.space_group_name_H-M   'P 1'
#
loop_
_entity.id
_entity.type
_entity.pdbx_description
1 polymer ?
#
loop_
_entity_poly.entity_id
_entity_poly.type
_entity_poly.pdbx_seq_one_letter_code
_entity_poly.pdbx_strand_id
1 'polypeptide(L)'
;MSLKLEALRATVQHNCHVADARHAGENGLCVYLLKMREYYRWEQGHSFRAVLSKNAVADWITEREQLWDRLEGASFEPVRFDGQDFEPFDTARINEAVGADGLVYSGGIGRQAKPHFFLGCLERREEHDGFTVLVSAREYARDLTAPPAMSLDGMIFVRRESLRRMIWEKVEEWRWNRRETPMRRAIAYYDFDRDPDRALDEMTENELETLILHEVGEVRVGRELGGDWESLLATLPRSRAELMVRAVRDHLVDCASALPALFKALDPSSLHFYFANLGGMRKELFPTLRDAYDRWLAEDDLSALDETTRRGAEHWHSLAERILDLHRREGPGCMQAIEELIGANRL
;
A
#
# COMPACT_ATOMS: atom_id res chain seq x y z
N MET A 1 25.02 -7.09 13.87
CA MET A 1 24.44 -7.62 12.62
C MET A 1 25.48 -8.49 11.94
N SER A 2 25.13 -9.62 11.28
CA SER A 2 26.12 -10.46 10.60
C SER A 2 26.65 -9.76 9.34
N LEU A 3 27.90 -10.02 8.93
CA LEU A 3 28.47 -9.48 7.68
C LEU A 3 27.62 -9.84 6.45
N LYS A 4 27.00 -11.03 6.46
CA LYS A 4 26.06 -11.51 5.45
C LYS A 4 24.83 -10.58 5.32
N LEU A 5 24.23 -10.19 6.45
CA LEU A 5 23.06 -9.32 6.48
C LEU A 5 23.41 -7.87 6.09
N GLU A 6 24.56 -7.35 6.49
CA GLU A 6 25.01 -6.01 6.04
C GLU A 6 25.19 -5.95 4.52
N ALA A 7 25.81 -6.97 3.92
CA ALA A 7 25.97 -7.04 2.47
C ALA A 7 24.62 -7.12 1.74
N LEU A 8 23.72 -8.01 2.20
CA LEU A 8 22.37 -8.14 1.64
C LEU A 8 21.60 -6.81 1.74
N ARG A 9 21.62 -6.18 2.92
CA ARG A 9 20.99 -4.88 3.15
C ARG A 9 21.51 -3.83 2.18
N ALA A 10 22.82 -3.73 1.99
CA ALA A 10 23.43 -2.76 1.10
C ALA A 10 22.97 -2.93 -0.35
N THR A 11 22.96 -4.17 -0.86
CA THR A 11 22.49 -4.46 -2.24
C THR A 11 20.99 -4.17 -2.40
N VAL A 12 20.15 -4.59 -1.46
CA VAL A 12 18.70 -4.30 -1.56
C VAL A 12 18.45 -2.80 -1.48
N GLN A 13 19.15 -2.08 -0.59
CA GLN A 13 19.01 -0.63 -0.47
C GLN A 13 19.53 0.11 -1.72
N HIS A 14 20.58 -0.40 -2.37
CA HIS A 14 21.03 0.10 -3.66
C HIS A 14 19.91 -0.01 -4.71
N ASN A 15 19.26 -1.17 -4.84
CA ASN A 15 18.15 -1.36 -5.78
C ASN A 15 16.96 -0.44 -5.47
N CYS A 16 16.68 -0.20 -4.18
CA CYS A 16 15.68 0.80 -3.77
C CYS A 16 16.06 2.20 -4.27
N HIS A 17 17.32 2.61 -4.12
CA HIS A 17 17.80 3.91 -4.60
C HIS A 17 17.76 4.04 -6.11
N VAL A 18 18.08 2.98 -6.86
CA VAL A 18 17.93 2.98 -8.33
C VAL A 18 16.46 3.14 -8.73
N ALA A 19 15.54 2.47 -8.03
CA ALA A 19 14.11 2.61 -8.27
C ALA A 19 13.60 4.02 -7.93
N ASP A 20 14.02 4.58 -6.79
CA ASP A 20 13.65 5.93 -6.40
C ASP A 20 14.24 7.00 -7.32
N ALA A 21 15.50 6.87 -7.75
CA ALA A 21 16.14 7.82 -8.66
C ALA A 21 15.33 8.06 -9.94
N ARG A 22 14.69 7.01 -10.45
CA ARG A 22 13.89 7.07 -11.69
C ARG A 22 12.46 7.60 -11.49
N HIS A 23 11.94 7.60 -10.26
CA HIS A 23 10.51 7.81 -10.00
C HIS A 23 10.21 8.86 -8.91
N ALA A 24 11.19 9.28 -8.12
CA ALA A 24 10.95 10.21 -7.01
C ALA A 24 10.40 11.57 -7.49
N GLY A 25 10.84 12.01 -8.67
CA GLY A 25 10.39 13.24 -9.34
C GLY A 25 8.94 13.24 -9.83
N GLU A 26 8.25 12.10 -9.78
CA GLU A 26 6.81 12.02 -10.14
C GLU A 26 5.91 12.63 -9.05
N ASN A 27 6.44 12.87 -7.85
CA ASN A 27 5.70 13.51 -6.76
C ASN A 27 5.71 15.03 -6.89
N GLY A 28 4.59 15.70 -6.57
CA GLY A 28 4.60 17.15 -6.39
C GLY A 28 5.49 17.57 -5.21
N LEU A 29 6.10 18.76 -5.30
CA LEU A 29 7.14 19.24 -4.36
C LEU A 29 6.77 19.08 -2.87
N CYS A 30 5.55 19.45 -2.48
CA CYS A 30 5.11 19.32 -1.08
C CYS A 30 5.08 17.86 -0.61
N VAL A 31 4.57 16.96 -1.46
CA VAL A 31 4.49 15.51 -1.15
C VAL A 31 5.90 14.92 -1.11
N TYR A 32 6.75 15.30 -2.06
CA TYR A 32 8.15 14.90 -2.11
C TYR A 32 8.90 15.25 -0.83
N LEU A 33 8.82 16.51 -0.38
CA LEU A 33 9.51 16.96 0.83
C LEU A 33 9.01 16.28 2.11
N LEU A 34 7.71 15.98 2.20
CA LEU A 34 7.16 15.21 3.32
C LEU A 34 7.72 13.79 3.35
N LYS A 35 7.73 13.10 2.20
CA LYS A 35 8.31 11.76 2.05
C LYS A 35 9.80 11.74 2.38
N MET A 36 10.57 12.73 1.90
CA MET A 36 12.01 12.83 2.17
C MET A 36 12.30 13.04 3.65
N ARG A 37 11.51 13.88 4.34
CA ARG A 37 11.65 14.06 5.79
C ARG A 37 11.41 12.76 6.56
N GLU A 38 10.39 11.99 6.19
CA GLU A 38 10.12 10.71 6.85
C GLU A 38 11.16 9.64 6.48
N TYR A 39 11.66 9.65 5.24
CA TYR A 39 12.72 8.74 4.81
C TYR A 39 14.03 9.01 5.55
N TYR A 40 14.39 10.27 5.76
CA TYR A 40 15.49 10.67 6.64
C TYR A 40 15.28 10.15 8.07
N ARG A 41 14.08 10.31 8.64
CA ARG A 41 13.77 9.82 9.99
C ARG A 41 14.03 8.32 10.10
N TRP A 42 13.56 7.55 9.12
CA TRP A 42 13.77 6.10 9.06
C TRP A 42 15.26 5.77 8.96
N GLU A 43 15.97 6.34 7.99
CA GLU A 43 17.36 5.98 7.72
C GLU A 43 18.30 6.30 8.89
N GLN A 44 18.04 7.41 9.59
CA GLN A 44 18.82 7.83 10.75
C GLN A 44 18.39 7.15 12.06
N GLY A 45 17.36 6.29 12.04
CA GLY A 45 16.86 5.60 13.23
C GLY A 45 16.23 6.55 14.26
N HIS A 46 15.71 7.69 13.83
CA HIS A 46 15.05 8.64 14.71
C HIS A 46 13.68 8.11 15.15
N SER A 47 13.33 8.36 16.42
CA SER A 47 11.98 8.05 16.93
C SER A 47 10.91 8.91 16.27
N PHE A 48 9.65 8.48 16.31
CA PHE A 48 8.50 9.21 15.75
C PHE A 48 8.35 10.63 16.33
N ARG A 49 8.66 10.78 17.61
CA ARG A 49 8.58 12.07 18.33
C ARG A 49 9.80 12.96 18.13
N ALA A 50 10.87 12.46 17.52
CA ALA A 50 12.09 13.25 17.35
C ALA A 50 11.80 14.52 16.55
N VAL A 51 12.22 15.66 17.09
CA VAL A 51 12.26 16.93 16.35
C VAL A 51 13.48 16.87 15.45
N LEU A 52 13.26 16.90 14.15
CA LEU A 52 14.33 16.80 13.15
C LEU A 52 14.93 18.19 12.88
N SER A 53 16.25 18.27 12.81
CA SER A 53 16.95 19.50 12.44
C SER A 53 16.69 19.85 10.98
N LYS A 54 16.17 21.05 10.72
CA LYS A 54 15.88 21.52 9.35
C LYS A 54 17.13 21.52 8.47
N ASN A 55 18.27 21.95 9.02
CA ASN A 55 19.53 21.99 8.28
C ASN A 55 20.03 20.57 7.98
N ALA A 56 20.01 19.68 8.98
CA ALA A 56 20.45 18.30 8.77
C ALA A 56 19.59 17.55 7.74
N VAL A 57 18.27 17.78 7.77
CA VAL A 57 17.36 17.23 6.76
C VAL A 57 17.66 17.81 5.38
N ALA A 58 17.89 19.13 5.26
CA ALA A 58 18.20 19.77 3.99
C ALA A 58 19.54 19.31 3.39
N ASP A 59 20.57 19.20 4.23
CA ASP A 59 21.89 18.69 3.84
C ASP A 59 21.77 17.23 3.35
N TRP A 60 21.05 16.39 4.11
CA TRP A 60 20.79 15.01 3.71
C TRP A 60 19.97 14.88 2.43
N ILE A 61 18.94 15.72 2.22
CA ILE A 61 18.17 15.75 0.97
C ILE A 61 19.11 16.03 -0.20
N THR A 62 20.01 16.99 -0.05
CA THR A 62 21.00 17.35 -1.08
C THR A 62 21.91 16.17 -1.40
N GLU A 63 22.44 15.47 -0.37
CA GLU A 63 23.26 14.27 -0.56
C GLU A 63 22.49 13.14 -1.24
N ARG A 64 21.23 12.95 -0.87
CA ARG A 64 20.33 11.93 -1.44
C ARG A 64 20.05 12.18 -2.91
N GLU A 65 19.74 13.42 -3.26
CA GLU A 65 19.49 13.84 -4.65
C GLU A 65 20.74 13.64 -5.49
N GLN A 66 21.91 14.06 -5.00
CA GLN A 66 23.18 13.81 -5.70
C GLN A 66 23.47 12.33 -5.90
N LEU A 67 23.10 11.46 -4.95
CA LEU A 67 23.20 10.02 -5.11
C LEU A 67 22.26 9.53 -6.22
N TRP A 68 21.01 9.95 -6.21
CA TRP A 68 20.02 9.54 -7.20
C TRP A 68 20.37 10.02 -8.61
N ASP A 69 20.91 11.22 -8.77
CA ASP A 69 21.43 11.72 -10.05
C ASP A 69 22.48 10.78 -10.67
N ARG A 70 23.29 10.12 -9.82
CA ARG A 70 24.29 9.14 -10.29
C ARG A 70 23.69 7.77 -10.60
N LEU A 71 22.53 7.45 -10.06
CA LEU A 71 21.89 6.13 -10.15
C LEU A 71 20.74 6.06 -11.16
N GLU A 72 20.24 7.19 -11.67
CA GLU A 72 19.10 7.24 -12.59
C GLU A 72 19.23 6.26 -13.77
N GLY A 73 20.43 6.19 -14.36
CA GLY A 73 20.78 5.28 -15.45
C GLY A 73 21.42 3.95 -15.05
N ALA A 74 21.62 3.67 -13.76
CA ALA A 74 22.24 2.42 -13.29
C ALA A 74 21.29 1.23 -13.48
N SER A 75 21.81 0.01 -13.62
CA SER A 75 21.00 -1.22 -13.60
C SER A 75 20.75 -1.69 -12.17
N PHE A 76 19.72 -2.53 -11.97
CA PHE A 76 19.55 -3.22 -10.68
C PHE A 76 20.67 -4.25 -10.49
N GLU A 77 21.21 -4.31 -9.28
CA GLU A 77 22.26 -5.26 -8.92
C GLU A 77 21.66 -6.60 -8.47
N PRO A 78 22.23 -7.75 -8.88
CA PRO A 78 21.82 -9.06 -8.38
C PRO A 78 21.88 -9.13 -6.86
N VAL A 79 20.87 -9.75 -6.25
CA VAL A 79 20.81 -9.92 -4.80
C VAL A 79 21.72 -11.09 -4.42
N ARG A 80 22.78 -10.82 -3.65
CA ARG A 80 23.73 -11.85 -3.21
C ARG A 80 23.44 -12.31 -1.80
N PHE A 81 23.26 -13.62 -1.61
CA PHE A 81 23.07 -14.23 -0.30
C PHE A 81 23.70 -15.62 -0.24
N ASP A 82 24.47 -15.86 0.83
CA ASP A 82 25.12 -17.16 1.09
C ASP A 82 25.97 -17.70 -0.07
N GLY A 83 26.65 -16.79 -0.79
CA GLY A 83 27.49 -17.14 -1.94
C GLY A 83 26.73 -17.42 -3.23
N GLN A 84 25.40 -17.26 -3.23
CA GLN A 84 24.56 -17.34 -4.43
C GLN A 84 24.14 -15.93 -4.87
N ASP A 85 24.03 -15.73 -6.18
CA ASP A 85 23.50 -14.51 -6.78
C ASP A 85 22.11 -14.79 -7.34
N PHE A 86 21.15 -13.91 -7.06
CA PHE A 86 19.75 -14.01 -7.47
C PHE A 86 19.36 -12.80 -8.33
N GLU A 87 18.49 -13.01 -9.31
CA GLU A 87 17.88 -11.90 -10.05
C GLU A 87 17.00 -11.07 -9.09
N PRO A 88 17.03 -9.72 -9.14
CA PRO A 88 16.36 -8.90 -8.12
C PRO A 88 14.85 -9.11 -8.01
N PHE A 89 14.20 -9.55 -9.08
CA PHE A 89 12.76 -9.81 -9.10
C PHE A 89 12.42 -11.29 -8.81
N ASP A 90 13.40 -12.16 -8.60
CA ASP A 90 13.20 -13.57 -8.22
C ASP A 90 12.86 -13.69 -6.72
N THR A 91 11.74 -13.07 -6.34
CA THR A 91 11.30 -12.91 -4.95
C THR A 91 11.14 -14.26 -4.26
N ALA A 92 10.63 -15.28 -4.96
CA ALA A 92 10.43 -16.61 -4.39
C ALA A 92 11.77 -17.25 -3.98
N ARG A 93 12.75 -17.32 -4.88
CA ARG A 93 14.04 -17.96 -4.60
C ARG A 93 14.86 -17.19 -3.57
N ILE A 94 14.77 -15.85 -3.56
CA ILE A 94 15.41 -15.05 -2.52
C ILE A 94 14.79 -15.35 -1.15
N ASN A 95 13.46 -15.43 -1.03
CA ASN A 95 12.81 -15.77 0.25
C ASN A 95 13.09 -17.20 0.71
N GLU A 96 13.22 -18.16 -0.20
CA GLU A 96 13.69 -19.52 0.14
C GLU A 96 15.09 -19.48 0.76
N ALA A 97 15.99 -18.64 0.23
CA ALA A 97 17.36 -18.52 0.73
C ALA A 97 17.44 -17.76 2.07
N VAL A 98 16.72 -16.64 2.21
CA VAL A 98 16.82 -15.76 3.40
C VAL A 98 15.89 -16.16 4.55
N GLY A 99 14.87 -16.99 4.30
CA GLY A 99 13.84 -17.31 5.28
C GLY A 99 14.36 -18.00 6.54
N ALA A 100 15.38 -18.86 6.41
CA ALA A 100 16.02 -19.54 7.56
C ALA A 100 16.74 -18.57 8.52
N ASP A 101 17.13 -17.39 8.02
CA ASP A 101 17.75 -16.31 8.79
C ASP A 101 16.69 -15.36 9.41
N GLY A 102 15.40 -15.69 9.32
CA GLY A 102 14.30 -14.86 9.85
C GLY A 102 14.07 -13.57 9.06
N LEU A 103 14.39 -13.58 7.77
CA LEU A 103 14.28 -12.43 6.88
C LEU A 103 13.16 -12.63 5.86
N VAL A 104 12.65 -11.52 5.35
CA VAL A 104 11.71 -11.47 4.23
C VAL A 104 12.14 -10.41 3.23
N TYR A 105 12.04 -10.75 1.96
CA TYR A 105 12.40 -9.90 0.82
C TYR A 105 11.20 -9.73 -0.11
N SER A 106 11.11 -8.60 -0.79
CA SER A 106 10.24 -8.48 -1.96
C SER A 106 10.89 -7.57 -3.00
N GLY A 107 10.84 -8.00 -4.26
CA GLY A 107 11.18 -7.21 -5.43
C GLY A 107 10.05 -7.34 -6.46
N GLY A 108 9.29 -6.27 -6.69
CA GLY A 108 8.08 -6.29 -7.51
C GLY A 108 7.82 -4.98 -8.25
N ILE A 109 6.75 -4.95 -9.06
CA ILE A 109 6.32 -3.77 -9.81
C ILE A 109 5.01 -3.26 -9.23
N GLY A 110 5.03 -2.02 -8.73
CA GLY A 110 3.86 -1.35 -8.18
C GLY A 110 3.13 -0.46 -9.18
N ARG A 111 2.37 0.49 -8.65
CA ARG A 111 1.60 1.48 -9.43
C ARG A 111 2.54 2.28 -10.36
N GLN A 112 2.02 2.71 -11.52
CA GLN A 112 2.77 3.47 -12.54
C GLN A 112 4.00 2.75 -13.11
N ALA A 113 4.04 1.42 -12.94
CA ALA A 113 5.15 0.55 -13.28
C ALA A 113 6.46 0.90 -12.52
N LYS A 114 6.34 1.45 -11.31
CA LYS A 114 7.50 1.71 -10.44
C LYS A 114 7.99 0.39 -9.81
N PRO A 115 9.26 0.02 -9.96
CA PRO A 115 9.86 -1.07 -9.19
C PRO A 115 9.92 -0.76 -7.70
N HIS A 116 9.69 -1.77 -6.87
CA HIS A 116 9.74 -1.68 -5.41
C HIS A 116 10.59 -2.80 -4.85
N PHE A 117 11.44 -2.45 -3.90
CA PHE A 117 12.29 -3.40 -3.19
C PHE A 117 12.18 -3.18 -1.68
N PHE A 118 12.20 -4.26 -0.90
CA PHE A 118 12.41 -4.16 0.53
C PHE A 118 13.06 -5.42 1.11
N LEU A 119 13.72 -5.23 2.24
CA LEU A 119 14.24 -6.31 3.08
C LEU A 119 13.83 -6.02 4.52
N GLY A 120 13.30 -7.01 5.22
CA GLY A 120 12.88 -6.87 6.61
C GLY A 120 13.07 -8.13 7.45
N CYS A 121 12.83 -7.98 8.75
CA CYS A 121 12.72 -9.09 9.69
C CYS A 121 11.34 -9.72 9.56
N LEU A 122 11.28 -11.02 9.25
CA LEU A 122 10.03 -11.77 9.25
C LEU A 122 9.52 -11.89 10.69
N GLU A 123 8.27 -11.49 10.91
CA GLU A 123 7.58 -11.57 12.20
C GLU A 123 6.60 -12.74 12.20
N ARG A 124 5.78 -12.82 11.15
CA ARG A 124 4.67 -13.76 11.05
C ARG A 124 4.56 -14.28 9.63
N ARG A 125 4.33 -15.59 9.50
CA ARG A 125 4.01 -16.26 8.24
C ARG A 125 2.70 -17.01 8.43
N GLU A 126 1.76 -16.79 7.53
CA GLU A 126 0.46 -17.46 7.54
C GLU A 126 0.17 -18.05 6.17
N GLU A 127 -0.32 -19.28 6.17
CA GLU A 127 -0.84 -19.91 4.96
C GLU A 127 -2.35 -19.70 4.92
N HIS A 128 -2.81 -19.14 3.81
CA HIS A 128 -4.22 -19.00 3.47
C HIS A 128 -4.48 -19.82 2.21
N ASP A 129 -5.74 -20.06 1.84
CA ASP A 129 -6.12 -20.96 0.74
C ASP A 129 -5.45 -20.60 -0.61
N GLY A 130 -4.28 -21.17 -0.83
CA GLY A 130 -3.43 -21.01 -2.02
C GLY A 130 -2.52 -19.78 -2.03
N PHE A 131 -2.33 -19.04 -0.94
CA PHE A 131 -1.36 -17.92 -0.90
C PHE A 131 -0.77 -17.74 0.50
N THR A 132 0.43 -17.18 0.57
CA THR A 132 1.18 -17.02 1.82
C THR A 132 1.24 -15.55 2.23
N VAL A 133 0.81 -15.21 3.44
CA VAL A 133 0.97 -13.88 4.03
C VAL A 133 2.26 -13.84 4.83
N LEU A 134 3.12 -12.86 4.54
CA LEU A 134 4.41 -12.63 5.18
C LEU A 134 4.39 -11.23 5.82
N VAL A 135 4.34 -11.18 7.14
CA VAL A 135 4.38 -9.92 7.90
C VAL A 135 5.82 -9.62 8.32
N SER A 136 6.33 -8.47 7.93
CA SER A 136 7.63 -7.96 8.39
C SER A 136 7.47 -7.00 9.56
N ALA A 137 8.30 -7.15 10.59
CA ALA A 137 8.29 -6.27 11.76
C ALA A 137 9.07 -4.97 11.50
N ARG A 138 10.36 -5.11 11.16
CA ARG A 138 11.31 -4.00 10.93
C ARG A 138 11.92 -4.11 9.55
N GLU A 139 12.28 -2.98 8.97
CA GLU A 139 12.82 -2.86 7.62
C GLU A 139 14.31 -2.51 7.67
N TYR A 140 15.12 -3.35 7.02
CA TYR A 140 16.55 -3.13 6.85
C TYR A 140 16.87 -2.31 5.60
N ALA A 141 16.04 -2.45 4.57
CA ALA A 141 16.11 -1.67 3.34
C ALA A 141 14.70 -1.36 2.81
N ARG A 142 14.50 -0.16 2.28
CA ARG A 142 13.23 0.28 1.67
C ARG A 142 13.44 1.40 0.65
N ASP A 143 12.45 1.52 -0.23
CA ASP A 143 12.21 2.69 -1.07
C ASP A 143 11.71 3.91 -0.26
N LEU A 144 11.79 5.09 -0.88
CA LEU A 144 11.17 6.34 -0.44
C LEU A 144 9.65 6.14 -0.23
N THR A 145 8.97 5.66 -1.28
CA THR A 145 7.58 5.22 -1.19
C THR A 145 7.56 3.78 -0.73
N ALA A 146 7.10 3.52 0.50
CA ALA A 146 6.97 2.17 1.04
C ALA A 146 5.50 1.83 1.29
N PRO A 147 4.84 1.13 0.35
CA PRO A 147 3.48 0.65 0.56
C PRO A 147 3.44 -0.31 1.76
N PRO A 148 2.43 -0.22 2.64
CA PRO A 148 2.35 -1.07 3.82
C PRO A 148 1.96 -2.52 3.48
N ALA A 149 1.34 -2.75 2.32
CA ALA A 149 1.18 -4.10 1.79
C ALA A 149 1.25 -4.13 0.27
N MET A 150 1.61 -5.31 -0.25
CA MET A 150 1.63 -5.64 -1.67
C MET A 150 1.44 -7.14 -1.87
N SER A 151 0.72 -7.51 -2.93
CA SER A 151 0.58 -8.89 -3.38
C SER A 151 1.46 -9.16 -4.61
N LEU A 152 2.17 -10.29 -4.63
CA LEU A 152 3.05 -10.72 -5.72
C LEU A 152 3.11 -12.26 -5.79
N ASP A 153 2.74 -12.84 -6.92
CA ASP A 153 2.89 -14.29 -7.23
C ASP A 153 2.39 -15.25 -6.12
N GLY A 154 1.22 -14.96 -5.55
CA GLY A 154 0.65 -15.79 -4.48
C GLY A 154 1.32 -15.57 -3.11
N MET A 155 2.15 -14.54 -2.96
CA MET A 155 2.63 -14.04 -1.68
C MET A 155 2.03 -12.67 -1.41
N ILE A 156 1.66 -12.41 -0.15
CA ILE A 156 1.20 -11.11 0.34
C ILE A 156 2.23 -10.63 1.34
N PHE A 157 2.86 -9.50 1.07
CA PHE A 157 3.83 -8.88 1.94
C PHE A 157 3.14 -7.77 2.72
N VAL A 158 3.11 -7.88 4.04
CA VAL A 158 2.58 -6.84 4.93
C VAL A 158 3.71 -6.30 5.79
N ARG A 159 3.86 -4.98 5.84
CA ARG A 159 5.02 -4.30 6.38
C ARG A 159 4.61 -3.47 7.58
N ARG A 160 4.74 -4.04 8.79
CA ARG A 160 4.34 -3.41 10.06
C ARG A 160 5.00 -2.04 10.22
N GLU A 161 6.31 -1.94 9.99
CA GLU A 161 7.02 -0.66 10.13
C GLU A 161 6.52 0.39 9.13
N SER A 162 6.23 0.02 7.88
CA SER A 162 5.66 0.93 6.88
C SER A 162 4.25 1.39 7.25
N LEU A 163 3.40 0.47 7.76
CA LEU A 163 2.07 0.83 8.27
C LEU A 163 2.17 1.78 9.47
N ARG A 164 3.06 1.48 10.42
CA ARG A 164 3.33 2.31 11.58
C ARG A 164 3.74 3.73 11.18
N ARG A 165 4.62 3.87 10.19
CA ARG A 165 5.04 5.18 9.66
C ARG A 165 3.91 5.91 8.95
N MET A 166 3.13 5.21 8.12
CA MET A 166 1.95 5.78 7.47
C MET A 166 0.95 6.33 8.49
N ILE A 167 0.64 5.58 9.55
CA ILE A 167 -0.27 6.02 10.61
C ILE A 167 0.30 7.26 11.31
N TRP A 168 1.60 7.27 11.61
CA TRP A 168 2.24 8.44 12.23
C TRP A 168 2.17 9.69 11.34
N GLU A 169 2.41 9.57 10.04
CA GLU A 169 2.25 10.68 9.09
C GLU A 169 0.82 11.25 9.13
N LYS A 170 -0.20 10.38 9.24
CA LYS A 170 -1.61 10.79 9.37
C LYS A 170 -1.90 11.50 10.69
N VAL A 171 -1.26 11.07 11.78
CA VAL A 171 -1.33 11.74 13.09
C VAL A 171 -0.68 13.12 13.02
N GLU A 172 0.51 13.25 12.41
CA GLU A 172 1.19 14.55 12.22
C GLU A 172 0.33 15.49 11.34
N GLU A 173 -0.22 14.98 10.23
CA GLU A 173 -1.09 15.73 9.32
C GLU A 173 -2.33 16.27 10.06
N TRP A 174 -3.00 15.42 10.84
CA TRP A 174 -4.15 15.83 11.64
C TRP A 174 -3.77 16.86 12.71
N ARG A 175 -2.65 16.66 13.43
CA ARG A 175 -2.20 17.62 14.46
C ARG A 175 -1.98 19.02 13.90
N TRP A 176 -1.56 19.11 12.64
CA TRP A 176 -1.37 20.37 11.93
C TRP A 176 -2.69 21.03 11.54
N ASN A 177 -3.63 20.30 10.93
CA ASN A 177 -4.85 20.89 10.37
C ASN A 177 -6.05 20.94 11.36
N ARG A 178 -6.04 20.07 12.38
CA ARG A 178 -7.07 19.88 13.42
C ARG A 178 -8.51 19.80 12.91
N ARG A 179 -8.72 19.29 11.71
CA ARG A 179 -10.06 19.12 11.13
C ARG A 179 -10.75 17.88 11.66
N GLU A 180 -12.07 17.94 11.73
CA GLU A 180 -12.95 16.83 12.10
C GLU A 180 -13.12 15.82 10.96
N THR A 181 -12.10 14.98 10.74
CA THR A 181 -12.05 13.99 9.66
C THR A 181 -12.34 12.56 10.15
N PRO A 182 -12.57 11.57 9.27
CA PRO A 182 -12.58 10.17 9.68
C PRO A 182 -11.26 9.77 10.36
N MET A 183 -10.12 10.26 9.87
CA MET A 183 -8.81 9.99 10.48
C MET A 183 -8.76 10.48 11.93
N ARG A 184 -9.26 11.70 12.21
CA ARG A 184 -9.37 12.22 13.58
C ARG A 184 -10.18 11.27 14.47
N ARG A 185 -11.30 10.75 13.95
CA ARG A 185 -12.18 9.85 14.71
C ARG A 185 -11.48 8.53 15.01
N ALA A 186 -10.75 7.96 14.05
CA ALA A 186 -9.92 6.78 14.27
C ALA A 186 -8.85 7.03 15.35
N ILE A 187 -8.09 8.12 15.23
CA ILE A 187 -7.04 8.52 16.19
C ILE A 187 -7.60 8.69 17.61
N ALA A 188 -8.85 9.14 17.76
CA ALA A 188 -9.47 9.37 19.06
C ALA A 188 -9.70 8.09 19.89
N TYR A 189 -9.59 6.90 19.29
CA TYR A 189 -9.65 5.62 20.01
C TYR A 189 -8.32 5.25 20.70
N TYR A 190 -7.25 5.99 20.43
CA TYR A 190 -5.89 5.67 20.91
C TYR A 190 -5.26 6.88 21.63
N ASP A 191 -4.49 6.64 22.70
CA ASP A 191 -3.90 7.71 23.54
C ASP A 191 -2.60 8.29 22.96
N PHE A 192 -2.69 8.90 21.76
CA PHE A 192 -1.54 9.53 21.10
C PHE A 192 -0.95 10.73 21.86
N ASP A 193 -1.66 11.26 22.85
CA ASP A 193 -1.23 12.43 23.62
C ASP A 193 -0.35 12.05 24.81
N ARG A 194 -0.68 10.98 25.55
CA ARG A 194 0.13 10.53 26.70
C ARG A 194 1.15 9.48 26.31
N ASP A 195 0.77 8.51 25.48
CA ASP A 195 1.63 7.38 25.11
C ASP A 195 1.56 7.09 23.60
N PRO A 196 2.16 7.96 22.76
CA PRO A 196 2.11 7.82 21.31
C PRO A 196 2.78 6.54 20.80
N ASP A 197 3.79 6.01 21.49
CA ASP A 197 4.47 4.81 21.02
C ASP A 197 3.57 3.59 21.17
N ARG A 198 2.88 3.46 22.31
CA ARG A 198 1.88 2.42 22.56
C ARG A 198 0.64 2.60 21.69
N ALA A 199 0.09 3.81 21.61
CA ALA A 199 -1.08 4.11 20.76
C ALA A 199 -0.82 3.74 19.29
N LEU A 200 0.41 3.98 18.83
CA LEU A 200 0.84 3.64 17.49
C LEU A 200 0.99 2.13 17.30
N ASP A 201 1.47 1.38 18.31
CA ASP A 201 1.49 -0.10 18.26
C ASP A 201 0.08 -0.68 18.21
N GLU A 202 -0.81 -0.22 19.10
CA GLU A 202 -2.20 -0.69 19.19
C GLU A 202 -2.96 -0.42 17.88
N MET A 203 -2.86 0.79 17.34
CA MET A 203 -3.49 1.13 16.07
C MET A 203 -2.86 0.36 14.91
N THR A 204 -1.54 0.16 14.90
CA THR A 204 -0.87 -0.61 13.83
C THR A 204 -1.33 -2.05 13.84
N GLU A 205 -1.42 -2.70 14.99
CA GLU A 205 -1.90 -4.09 15.10
C GLU A 205 -3.33 -4.21 14.57
N ASN A 206 -4.19 -3.27 14.95
CA ASN A 206 -5.59 -3.29 14.54
C ASN A 206 -5.73 -3.12 13.01
N GLU A 207 -5.03 -2.16 12.43
CA GLU A 207 -5.11 -1.89 10.99
C GLU A 207 -4.33 -2.90 10.13
N LEU A 208 -3.40 -3.67 10.73
CA LEU A 208 -2.68 -4.74 10.06
C LEU A 208 -3.64 -5.82 9.56
N GLU A 209 -4.59 -6.22 10.40
CA GLU A 209 -5.59 -7.25 10.07
C GLU A 209 -6.54 -6.76 8.97
N THR A 210 -6.97 -5.51 9.02
CA THR A 210 -7.77 -4.88 7.95
C THR A 210 -7.03 -4.88 6.61
N LEU A 211 -5.73 -4.60 6.63
CA LEU A 211 -4.90 -4.62 5.42
C LEU A 211 -4.73 -6.05 4.88
N ILE A 212 -4.52 -7.04 5.75
CA ILE A 212 -4.47 -8.45 5.34
C ILE A 212 -5.78 -8.87 4.65
N LEU A 213 -6.94 -8.49 5.21
CA LEU A 213 -8.25 -8.79 4.63
C LEU A 213 -8.44 -8.18 3.22
N HIS A 214 -7.91 -6.98 2.99
CA HIS A 214 -7.91 -6.35 1.67
C HIS A 214 -7.04 -7.14 0.68
N GLU A 215 -5.78 -7.40 1.02
CA GLU A 215 -4.84 -8.09 0.12
C GLU A 215 -5.29 -9.53 -0.18
N VAL A 216 -5.78 -10.25 0.82
CA VAL A 216 -6.41 -11.57 0.65
C VAL A 216 -7.58 -11.48 -0.33
N GLY A 217 -8.42 -10.47 -0.18
CA GLY A 217 -9.54 -10.20 -1.08
C GLY A 217 -9.07 -9.88 -2.50
N GLU A 218 -8.01 -9.09 -2.65
CA GLU A 218 -7.41 -8.75 -3.96
C GLU A 218 -6.93 -10.00 -4.69
N VAL A 219 -6.22 -10.91 -4.01
CA VAL A 219 -5.79 -12.18 -4.60
C VAL A 219 -6.99 -13.04 -5.02
N ARG A 220 -8.04 -13.11 -4.20
CA ARG A 220 -9.26 -13.89 -4.51
C ARG A 220 -10.00 -13.33 -5.72
N VAL A 221 -10.25 -12.02 -5.73
CA VAL A 221 -10.89 -11.33 -6.86
C VAL A 221 -10.04 -11.42 -8.12
N GLY A 222 -8.72 -11.29 -8.01
CA GLY A 222 -7.81 -11.46 -9.15
C GLY A 222 -7.89 -12.85 -9.77
N ARG A 223 -8.05 -13.92 -8.97
CA ARG A 223 -8.27 -15.29 -9.47
C ARG A 223 -9.62 -15.44 -10.17
N GLU A 224 -10.65 -14.81 -9.64
CA GLU A 224 -12.00 -14.82 -10.22
C GLU A 224 -12.04 -14.13 -11.58
N LEU A 225 -11.45 -12.93 -11.68
CA LEU A 225 -11.37 -12.17 -12.93
C LEU A 225 -10.38 -12.76 -13.95
N GLY A 226 -9.43 -13.57 -13.49
CA GLY A 226 -8.48 -14.29 -14.33
C GLY A 226 -7.40 -13.42 -15.00
N GLY A 227 -6.58 -14.05 -15.86
CA GLY A 227 -5.42 -13.40 -16.49
C GLY A 227 -5.75 -12.28 -17.48
N ASP A 228 -7.00 -12.20 -17.96
CA ASP A 228 -7.48 -11.10 -18.81
C ASP A 228 -7.42 -9.76 -18.05
N TRP A 229 -7.57 -9.77 -16.73
CA TRP A 229 -7.49 -8.55 -15.91
C TRP A 229 -6.08 -7.95 -15.92
N GLU A 230 -5.04 -8.76 -15.73
CA GLU A 230 -3.66 -8.28 -15.77
C GLU A 230 -3.23 -7.91 -17.20
N SER A 231 -3.74 -8.63 -18.20
CA SER A 231 -3.56 -8.27 -19.62
C SER A 231 -4.16 -6.90 -19.92
N LEU A 232 -5.36 -6.61 -19.41
CA LEU A 232 -5.99 -5.30 -19.52
C LEU A 232 -5.13 -4.21 -18.88
N LEU A 233 -4.72 -4.38 -17.61
CA LEU A 233 -3.91 -3.38 -16.91
C LEU A 233 -2.60 -3.08 -17.64
N ALA A 234 -1.97 -4.08 -18.26
CA ALA A 234 -0.77 -3.91 -19.07
C ALA A 234 -0.98 -3.03 -20.32
N THR A 235 -2.22 -2.92 -20.82
CA THR A 235 -2.57 -2.04 -21.96
C THR A 235 -2.94 -0.60 -21.56
N LEU A 236 -3.06 -0.32 -20.26
CA LEU A 236 -3.49 0.98 -19.73
C LEU A 236 -2.39 1.76 -18.99
N PRO A 237 -1.07 1.58 -19.24
CA PRO A 237 -0.06 2.08 -18.33
C PRO A 237 -0.13 3.62 -18.17
N ARG A 238 -0.17 4.08 -16.92
CA ARG A 238 -0.14 5.51 -16.54
C ARG A 238 -1.31 6.32 -17.08
N SER A 239 -2.45 5.67 -17.35
CA SER A 239 -3.67 6.32 -17.85
C SER A 239 -4.68 6.60 -16.73
N ARG A 240 -5.65 7.49 -16.99
CA ARG A 240 -6.80 7.68 -16.09
C ARG A 240 -7.64 6.40 -16.03
N ALA A 241 -7.83 5.71 -17.15
CA ALA A 241 -8.45 4.39 -17.19
C ALA A 241 -7.81 3.38 -16.23
N GLU A 242 -6.48 3.32 -16.12
CA GLU A 242 -5.80 2.43 -15.14
C GLU A 242 -6.26 2.73 -13.70
N LEU A 243 -6.28 4.02 -13.32
CA LEU A 243 -6.71 4.45 -11.98
C LEU A 243 -8.17 4.08 -11.71
N MET A 244 -9.03 4.20 -12.73
CA MET A 244 -10.46 3.85 -12.65
C MET A 244 -10.65 2.33 -12.53
N VAL A 245 -9.99 1.54 -13.37
CA VAL A 245 -10.06 0.07 -13.38
C VAL A 245 -9.54 -0.50 -12.06
N ARG A 246 -8.39 -0.01 -11.55
CA ARG A 246 -7.89 -0.41 -10.22
C ARG A 246 -8.88 -0.04 -9.11
N ALA A 247 -9.48 1.14 -9.15
CA ALA A 247 -10.49 1.53 -8.16
C ALA A 247 -11.75 0.65 -8.20
N VAL A 248 -12.18 0.17 -9.37
CA VAL A 248 -13.28 -0.80 -9.49
C VAL A 248 -12.92 -2.11 -8.78
N ARG A 249 -11.72 -2.65 -9.01
CA ARG A 249 -11.25 -3.86 -8.31
C ARG A 249 -11.14 -3.63 -6.80
N ASP A 250 -10.53 -2.53 -6.37
CA ASP A 250 -10.37 -2.22 -4.93
C ASP A 250 -11.75 -2.13 -4.24
N HIS A 251 -12.77 -1.57 -4.91
CA HIS A 251 -14.13 -1.54 -4.37
C HIS A 251 -14.81 -2.90 -4.34
N LEU A 252 -14.62 -3.73 -5.37
CA LEU A 252 -15.11 -5.10 -5.37
C LEU A 252 -14.50 -5.88 -4.20
N VAL A 253 -13.18 -5.80 -4.04
CA VAL A 253 -12.43 -6.41 -2.94
C VAL A 253 -12.97 -5.95 -1.59
N ASP A 254 -13.10 -4.64 -1.39
CA ASP A 254 -13.54 -4.12 -0.10
C ASP A 254 -14.99 -4.46 0.20
N CYS A 255 -15.87 -4.48 -0.80
CA CYS A 255 -17.26 -4.86 -0.61
C CYS A 255 -17.45 -6.36 -0.37
N ALA A 256 -16.61 -7.21 -0.97
CA ALA A 256 -16.70 -8.66 -0.85
C ALA A 256 -15.94 -9.22 0.37
N SER A 257 -14.95 -8.49 0.91
CA SER A 257 -14.02 -8.97 1.94
C SER A 257 -13.90 -8.02 3.13
N ALA A 258 -13.24 -6.86 2.95
CA ALA A 258 -12.78 -6.04 4.07
C ALA A 258 -13.93 -5.39 4.85
N LEU A 259 -14.88 -4.73 4.18
CA LEU A 259 -15.99 -4.04 4.83
C LEU A 259 -16.93 -4.99 5.60
N PRO A 260 -17.38 -6.12 5.03
CA PRO A 260 -18.18 -7.09 5.78
C PRO A 260 -17.50 -7.59 7.07
N ALA A 261 -16.17 -7.81 7.02
CA ALA A 261 -15.40 -8.23 8.18
C ALA A 261 -15.35 -7.13 9.26
N LEU A 262 -15.14 -5.87 8.86
CA LEU A 262 -15.15 -4.72 9.76
C LEU A 262 -16.52 -4.54 10.45
N PHE A 263 -17.63 -4.71 9.72
CA PHE A 263 -18.96 -4.62 10.30
C PHE A 263 -19.22 -5.75 11.30
N LYS A 264 -18.76 -6.97 11.01
CA LYS A 264 -18.92 -8.12 11.91
C LYS A 264 -18.10 -7.96 13.19
N ALA A 265 -16.90 -7.40 13.09
CA ALA A 265 -16.05 -7.11 14.25
C ALA A 265 -16.64 -6.00 15.14
N LEU A 266 -17.49 -5.13 14.57
CA LEU A 266 -18.05 -3.95 15.24
C LEU A 266 -16.96 -3.07 15.85
N ASP A 267 -15.87 -2.84 15.10
CA ASP A 267 -14.79 -1.93 15.50
C ASP A 267 -14.93 -0.58 14.76
N PRO A 268 -15.45 0.47 15.43
CA PRO A 268 -15.58 1.78 14.82
C PRO A 268 -14.23 2.40 14.43
N SER A 269 -13.14 2.06 15.13
CA SER A 269 -11.83 2.68 14.91
C SER A 269 -11.27 2.35 13.52
N SER A 270 -11.25 1.07 13.15
CA SER A 270 -10.87 0.63 11.81
C SER A 270 -11.84 1.07 10.74
N LEU A 271 -13.14 1.17 11.06
CA LEU A 271 -14.10 1.71 10.10
C LEU A 271 -13.80 3.18 9.78
N HIS A 272 -13.53 4.01 10.79
CA HIS A 272 -13.08 5.38 10.59
C HIS A 272 -11.74 5.44 9.82
N PHE A 273 -10.80 4.52 10.09
CA PHE A 273 -9.52 4.45 9.39
C PHE A 273 -9.68 4.07 7.91
N TYR A 274 -10.56 3.12 7.60
CA TYR A 274 -10.94 2.78 6.23
C TYR A 274 -11.44 4.03 5.48
N PHE A 275 -12.43 4.72 6.06
CA PHE A 275 -13.01 5.92 5.44
C PHE A 275 -12.05 7.12 5.40
N ALA A 276 -11.03 7.13 6.23
CA ALA A 276 -9.94 8.11 6.16
C ALA A 276 -9.02 7.89 4.96
N ASN A 277 -8.84 6.62 4.57
CA ASN A 277 -8.01 6.21 3.45
C ASN A 277 -8.79 6.03 2.13
N LEU A 278 -10.13 6.13 2.17
CA LEU A 278 -10.99 6.20 1.01
C LEU A 278 -10.81 7.54 0.26
N GLY A 279 -9.78 7.61 -0.58
CA GLY A 279 -9.39 8.80 -1.35
C GLY A 279 -9.40 8.61 -2.86
N GLY A 280 -9.01 9.68 -3.57
CA GLY A 280 -8.79 9.66 -5.02
C GLY A 280 -9.94 9.08 -5.83
N MET A 281 -9.60 8.23 -6.81
CA MET A 281 -10.57 7.63 -7.72
C MET A 281 -11.59 6.74 -7.00
N ARG A 282 -11.19 6.05 -5.93
CA ARG A 282 -12.10 5.23 -5.13
C ARG A 282 -13.24 6.08 -4.56
N LYS A 283 -12.91 7.22 -3.97
CA LYS A 283 -13.92 8.17 -3.46
C LYS A 283 -14.79 8.77 -4.58
N GLU A 284 -14.21 9.07 -5.74
CA GLU A 284 -14.94 9.65 -6.89
C GLU A 284 -15.99 8.67 -7.45
N LEU A 285 -15.66 7.38 -7.49
CA LEU A 285 -16.52 6.36 -8.09
C LEU A 285 -17.61 5.82 -7.17
N PHE A 286 -17.44 5.93 -5.85
CA PHE A 286 -18.38 5.36 -4.88
C PHE A 286 -18.94 6.38 -3.85
N PRO A 287 -19.51 7.54 -4.27
CA PRO A 287 -20.09 8.52 -3.35
C PRO A 287 -21.15 7.96 -2.38
N THR A 288 -21.99 7.00 -2.77
CA THR A 288 -23.03 6.49 -1.84
C THR A 288 -22.47 5.74 -0.63
N LEU A 289 -21.28 5.14 -0.75
CA LEU A 289 -20.58 4.56 0.40
C LEU A 289 -20.23 5.63 1.43
N ARG A 290 -19.87 6.84 0.96
CA ARG A 290 -19.62 7.98 1.85
C ARG A 290 -20.90 8.47 2.52
N ASP A 291 -22.00 8.55 1.77
CA ASP A 291 -23.30 8.94 2.34
C ASP A 291 -23.77 7.95 3.41
N ALA A 292 -23.55 6.65 3.20
CA ALA A 292 -23.86 5.61 4.18
C ALA A 292 -23.01 5.75 5.46
N TYR A 293 -21.72 6.09 5.32
CA TYR A 293 -20.88 6.41 6.47
C TYR A 293 -21.36 7.63 7.25
N ASP A 294 -21.75 8.71 6.55
CA ASP A 294 -22.24 9.91 7.21
C ASP A 294 -23.61 9.66 7.91
N ARG A 295 -24.44 8.73 7.41
CA ARG A 295 -25.64 8.26 8.14
C ARG A 295 -25.30 7.45 9.38
N TRP A 296 -24.34 6.51 9.28
CA TRP A 296 -23.87 5.78 10.45
C TRP A 296 -23.39 6.74 11.55
N LEU A 297 -22.66 7.79 11.20
CA LEU A 297 -22.25 8.82 12.17
C LEU A 297 -23.41 9.56 12.83
N ALA A 298 -24.56 9.70 12.16
CA ALA A 298 -25.71 10.45 12.64
C ALA A 298 -26.68 9.56 13.45
N GLU A 299 -26.81 8.29 13.07
CA GLU A 299 -27.85 7.38 13.55
C GLU A 299 -27.29 6.23 14.40
N ASP A 300 -25.97 6.03 14.42
CA ASP A 300 -25.27 4.89 15.04
C ASP A 300 -25.80 3.52 14.56
N ASP A 301 -26.25 3.48 13.29
CA ASP A 301 -26.78 2.29 12.63
C ASP A 301 -25.93 1.92 11.41
N LEU A 302 -25.41 0.68 11.42
CA LEU A 302 -24.60 0.12 10.34
C LEU A 302 -25.44 -0.40 9.17
N SER A 303 -26.77 -0.47 9.29
CA SER A 303 -27.65 -1.07 8.28
C SER A 303 -27.50 -0.43 6.90
N ALA A 304 -27.35 0.90 6.86
CA ALA A 304 -27.11 1.61 5.60
C ALA A 304 -25.75 1.26 4.96
N LEU A 305 -24.71 1.06 5.77
CA LEU A 305 -23.38 0.67 5.31
C LEU A 305 -23.36 -0.78 4.81
N ASP A 306 -23.98 -1.69 5.55
CA ASP A 306 -24.08 -3.11 5.20
C ASP A 306 -24.80 -3.29 3.86
N GLU A 307 -25.98 -2.68 3.71
CA GLU A 307 -26.74 -2.75 2.46
C GLU A 307 -26.00 -2.10 1.27
N THR A 308 -25.33 -0.96 1.49
CA THR A 308 -24.52 -0.31 0.44
C THR A 308 -23.35 -1.18 0.02
N THR A 309 -22.73 -1.87 0.98
CA THR A 309 -21.60 -2.78 0.74
C THR A 309 -22.03 -4.02 -0.02
N ARG A 310 -23.14 -4.65 0.36
CA ARG A 310 -23.71 -5.81 -0.34
C ARG A 310 -24.06 -5.48 -1.80
N ARG A 311 -24.74 -4.36 -2.03
CA ARG A 311 -25.04 -3.86 -3.38
C ARG A 311 -23.77 -3.50 -4.16
N GLY A 312 -22.79 -2.93 -3.47
CA GLY A 312 -21.47 -2.62 -4.03
C GLY A 312 -20.78 -3.87 -4.57
N ALA A 313 -20.75 -4.97 -3.81
CA ALA A 313 -20.11 -6.22 -4.25
C ALA A 313 -20.70 -6.72 -5.58
N GLU A 314 -22.03 -6.79 -5.69
CA GLU A 314 -22.72 -7.20 -6.92
C GLU A 314 -22.45 -6.22 -8.09
N HIS A 315 -22.51 -4.91 -7.82
CA HIS A 315 -22.32 -3.86 -8.82
C HIS A 315 -20.89 -3.83 -9.38
N TRP A 316 -19.89 -3.79 -8.51
CA TRP A 316 -18.48 -3.71 -8.91
C TRP A 316 -18.02 -4.98 -9.61
N HIS A 317 -18.53 -6.15 -9.21
CA HIS A 317 -18.30 -7.39 -9.92
C HIS A 317 -18.87 -7.35 -11.34
N SER A 318 -20.15 -6.96 -11.49
CA SER A 318 -20.77 -6.83 -12.82
C SER A 318 -20.05 -5.81 -13.71
N LEU A 319 -19.57 -4.70 -13.13
CA LEU A 319 -18.81 -3.69 -13.87
C LEU A 319 -17.44 -4.22 -14.31
N ALA A 320 -16.73 -4.97 -13.45
CA ALA A 320 -15.45 -5.59 -13.79
C ALA A 320 -15.58 -6.54 -14.98
N GLU A 321 -16.61 -7.41 -14.99
CA GLU A 321 -16.89 -8.31 -16.12
C GLU A 321 -17.19 -7.54 -17.42
N ARG A 322 -17.98 -6.46 -17.35
CA ARG A 322 -18.27 -5.61 -18.52
C ARG A 322 -17.02 -4.91 -19.07
N ILE A 323 -16.08 -4.53 -18.20
CA ILE A 323 -14.79 -3.97 -18.60
C ILE A 323 -13.97 -5.04 -19.33
N LEU A 324 -13.91 -6.26 -18.81
CA LEU A 324 -13.22 -7.38 -19.47
C LEU A 324 -13.83 -7.71 -20.83
N ASP A 325 -15.16 -7.75 -20.94
CA ASP A 325 -15.85 -7.96 -22.22
C ASP A 325 -15.57 -6.85 -23.25
N LEU A 326 -15.42 -5.61 -22.79
CA LEU A 326 -15.03 -4.50 -23.66
C LEU A 326 -13.57 -4.68 -24.15
N HIS A 327 -12.66 -5.01 -23.23
CA HIS A 327 -11.27 -5.29 -23.56
C HIS A 327 -11.12 -6.44 -24.56
N ARG A 328 -11.85 -7.54 -24.36
CA ARG A 328 -11.85 -8.70 -25.27
C ARG A 328 -12.32 -8.35 -26.67
N ARG A 329 -13.27 -7.42 -26.82
CA ARG A 329 -13.84 -7.02 -28.11
C ARG A 329 -13.01 -5.98 -28.85
N GLU A 330 -12.46 -5.01 -28.13
CA GLU A 330 -11.82 -3.82 -28.73
C GLU A 330 -10.29 -3.78 -28.56
N GLY A 331 -9.73 -4.69 -27.75
CA GLY A 331 -8.30 -4.77 -27.49
C GLY A 331 -7.75 -3.46 -26.87
N PRO A 332 -6.52 -3.04 -27.24
CA PRO A 332 -5.90 -1.83 -26.69
C PRO A 332 -6.65 -0.52 -26.99
N GLY A 333 -7.61 -0.51 -27.92
CA GLY A 333 -8.41 0.68 -28.27
C GLY A 333 -9.52 1.03 -27.27
N CYS A 334 -9.79 0.16 -26.29
CA CYS A 334 -10.94 0.30 -25.38
C CYS A 334 -10.80 1.40 -24.31
N MET A 335 -9.66 2.08 -24.19
CA MET A 335 -9.36 2.99 -23.07
C MET A 335 -10.45 4.04 -22.84
N GLN A 336 -10.85 4.78 -23.88
CA GLN A 336 -11.88 5.81 -23.77
C GLN A 336 -13.25 5.20 -23.41
N ALA A 337 -13.61 4.09 -24.04
CA ALA A 337 -14.86 3.39 -23.78
C ALA A 337 -14.93 2.84 -22.33
N ILE A 338 -13.79 2.41 -21.75
CA ILE A 338 -13.68 2.02 -20.34
C ILE A 338 -13.94 3.23 -19.43
N GLU A 339 -13.34 4.38 -19.72
CA GLU A 339 -13.53 5.59 -18.91
C GLU A 339 -15.00 6.05 -18.93
N GLU A 340 -15.63 6.04 -20.10
CA GLU A 340 -17.06 6.35 -20.27
C GLU A 340 -17.96 5.34 -19.55
N LEU A 341 -17.66 4.04 -19.69
CA LEU A 341 -18.37 2.96 -19.01
C LEU A 341 -18.32 3.13 -17.49
N ILE A 342 -17.13 3.29 -16.91
CA ILE A 342 -16.98 3.45 -15.46
C ILE A 342 -17.61 4.78 -14.99
N GLY A 343 -17.43 5.86 -15.75
CA GLY A 343 -18.02 7.17 -15.46
C GLY A 343 -19.54 7.14 -15.38
N ALA A 344 -20.20 6.34 -16.23
CA ALA A 344 -21.65 6.15 -16.23
C ALA A 344 -22.16 5.17 -15.15
N ASN A 345 -21.27 4.44 -14.47
CA ASN A 345 -21.61 3.41 -13.48
C ASN A 345 -21.00 3.72 -12.10
N ARG A 346 -20.85 5.01 -11.77
CA ARG A 346 -20.56 5.44 -10.39
C ARG A 346 -21.72 5.04 -9.48
N LEU A 347 -21.39 4.60 -8.27
CA LEU A 347 -22.36 4.18 -7.26
C LEU A 347 -22.42 5.19 -6.13
#